data_AF-A0A7J8EVK7-F1
#
_entry.id   AF-A0A7J8EVK7-F1
#
_cell.length_a   1.000
_cell.length_b   1.000
_cell.length_c   1.000
_cell.angle_alpha   90.00
_cell.angle_beta   90.00
_cell.angle_gamma   90.00
#
_symmetry.space_group_name_H-M   'P 1'
#
loop_
_entity.id
_entity.type
_entity.pdbx_description
1 polymer ?
#
loop_
_entity_poly.entity_id
_entity_poly.type
_entity_poly.pdbx_seq_one_letter_code
_entity_poly.pdbx_strand_id
1 'polypeptide(L)'
;MTDQENNNSISSNPFAALFGSLADARRFAAIQKEQLKQQSDEPQASPDDSDNSVSESLDELDRSAAEISRSFRSQQEICEQLNINHMIQRVFLITLDNSDPNLKSGNGIPSRCVYLEEMAVDLDDQDWLDMNNIEQAVFARLLLQDPGNHLINMTSSTTLNLSADRDAGERHIFCYLYSCFQRAKEEITKVPENLLPFAVQCRDLTVSNTRTVLLTPEIYVDQNIHEQLVDLMLEAIQGAHFEDVTEFLEEVIKALVLDEEVRTFPEVMIPVFDVLLGRIKDLELCQMLLYAYLDILLYFTRQKDMAAVFVEHIQPKDLSDGQMYQKTLLGVILNISCLLKTPGVVENHGYFLNPSRSSPQEIKVQEANIHQFMAQFHEKIYQMLKNLLQLSPETKHCILSWLGNCLHANAGRTKIWANQMPEIFFQMYASDAFFLNLGAALLKLCQPFCKPRSSRLLTFNPTYCALKELDDEERKIKNVHMRGLDKETCLIPAVREPKFPQSYNLVTENLVLTAYALYLGFHRPGIVV
;
A
#
# COMPACT_ATOMS: atom_id res chain seq x y z
N MET A 1 -23.98 -66.91 -28.85
CA MET A 1 -24.29 -65.48 -28.96
C MET A 1 -23.59 -64.79 -27.78
N THR A 2 -22.26 -64.89 -27.60
CA THR A 2 -21.17 -64.35 -28.45
C THR A 2 -21.45 -62.94 -28.90
N ASP A 3 -20.76 -61.98 -28.28
CA ASP A 3 -20.07 -60.86 -28.94
C ASP A 3 -19.03 -60.30 -27.94
N GLN A 4 -17.93 -61.05 -27.79
CA GLN A 4 -16.61 -60.44 -27.56
C GLN A 4 -16.19 -59.91 -28.93
N GLU A 5 -16.03 -58.59 -29.08
CA GLU A 5 -15.07 -57.91 -29.97
C GLU A 5 -15.50 -56.46 -30.22
N ASN A 6 -14.86 -55.53 -29.50
CA ASN A 6 -14.36 -54.21 -29.95
C ASN A 6 -14.16 -53.25 -28.78
N ASN A 7 -13.36 -53.69 -27.80
CA ASN A 7 -12.62 -52.76 -26.96
C ASN A 7 -11.39 -52.29 -27.77
N ASN A 8 -11.57 -51.27 -28.60
CA ASN A 8 -10.44 -50.49 -29.12
C ASN A 8 -10.40 -49.16 -28.37
N SER A 9 -9.43 -49.10 -27.46
CA SER A 9 -9.18 -48.06 -26.48
C SER A 9 -9.13 -46.65 -27.07
N ILE A 10 -10.06 -45.79 -26.62
CA ILE A 10 -10.05 -44.33 -26.84
C ILE A 10 -9.18 -43.61 -25.77
N SER A 11 -8.73 -44.30 -24.72
CA SER A 11 -8.09 -43.66 -23.55
C SER A 11 -6.66 -43.18 -23.76
N SER A 12 -6.06 -43.42 -24.94
CA SER A 12 -4.71 -42.95 -25.30
C SER A 12 -4.70 -41.79 -26.30
N ASN A 13 -5.87 -41.26 -26.72
CA ASN A 13 -5.96 -40.12 -27.63
C ASN A 13 -6.21 -38.81 -26.84
N PRO A 14 -5.34 -37.79 -26.93
CA PRO A 14 -5.51 -36.52 -26.22
C PRO A 14 -6.76 -35.72 -26.62
N PHE A 15 -7.43 -36.10 -27.74
CA PHE A 15 -8.66 -35.47 -28.23
C PHE A 15 -9.93 -36.27 -27.89
N ALA A 16 -9.82 -37.35 -27.11
CA ALA A 16 -10.94 -38.20 -26.71
C ALA A 16 -12.08 -37.44 -26.00
N ALA A 17 -11.76 -36.34 -25.33
CA ALA A 17 -12.74 -35.51 -24.61
C ALA A 17 -13.64 -34.68 -25.53
N LEU A 18 -13.29 -34.51 -26.81
CA LEU A 18 -14.05 -33.71 -27.77
C LEU A 18 -15.24 -34.47 -28.39
N PHE A 19 -15.33 -35.78 -28.22
CA PHE A 19 -16.35 -36.62 -28.85
C PHE A 19 -16.91 -37.65 -27.86
N GLY A 20 -18.24 -37.73 -27.74
CA GLY A 20 -18.92 -38.66 -26.83
C GLY A 20 -18.81 -40.14 -27.21
N SER A 21 -18.45 -40.44 -28.47
CA SER A 21 -18.25 -41.80 -28.97
C SER A 21 -17.37 -41.85 -30.22
N LEU A 22 -16.85 -43.05 -30.55
CA LEU A 22 -16.10 -43.30 -31.80
C LEU A 22 -16.96 -43.09 -33.06
N ALA A 23 -18.29 -43.22 -32.94
CA ALA A 23 -19.23 -42.96 -34.02
C ALA A 23 -19.35 -41.44 -34.29
N ASP A 24 -19.30 -40.60 -33.26
CA ASP A 24 -19.37 -39.14 -33.39
C ASP A 24 -18.10 -38.57 -34.03
N ALA A 25 -16.92 -39.08 -33.62
CA ALA A 25 -15.66 -38.73 -34.26
C ALA A 25 -15.63 -39.10 -35.76
N ARG A 26 -16.20 -40.26 -36.13
CA ARG A 26 -16.29 -40.68 -37.54
C ARG A 26 -17.27 -39.82 -38.35
N ARG A 27 -18.39 -39.39 -37.76
CA ARG A 27 -19.33 -38.46 -38.40
C ARG A 27 -18.71 -37.09 -38.62
N PHE A 28 -17.99 -36.56 -37.62
CA PHE A 28 -17.29 -35.29 -37.74
C PHE A 28 -16.21 -35.33 -38.84
N ALA A 29 -15.44 -36.41 -38.91
CA ALA A 29 -14.46 -36.62 -39.97
C ALA A 29 -15.11 -36.78 -41.36
N ALA A 30 -16.27 -37.43 -41.47
CA ALA A 30 -17.00 -37.57 -42.73
C ALA A 30 -17.53 -36.22 -43.24
N ILE A 31 -18.03 -35.36 -42.34
CA ILE A 31 -18.52 -34.01 -42.68
C ILE A 31 -17.38 -33.11 -43.16
N GLN A 32 -16.22 -33.15 -42.49
CA GLN A 32 -15.05 -32.42 -42.99
C GLN A 32 -14.56 -32.95 -44.34
N LYS A 33 -14.64 -34.26 -44.58
CA LYS A 33 -14.24 -34.88 -45.85
C LYS A 33 -15.22 -34.57 -46.99
N GLU A 34 -16.48 -34.34 -46.69
CA GLU A 34 -17.48 -33.83 -47.65
C GLU A 34 -17.31 -32.33 -47.92
N GLN A 35 -16.97 -31.53 -46.90
CA GLN A 35 -16.65 -30.10 -47.08
C GLN A 35 -15.37 -29.88 -47.89
N LEU A 36 -14.37 -30.75 -47.73
CA LEU A 36 -13.14 -30.76 -48.55
C LEU A 36 -13.39 -31.21 -49.98
N LYS A 37 -14.41 -32.05 -50.24
CA LYS A 37 -14.81 -32.44 -51.59
C LYS A 37 -15.58 -31.35 -52.34
N GLN A 38 -16.31 -30.48 -51.63
CA GLN A 38 -17.02 -29.35 -52.24
C GLN A 38 -16.11 -28.18 -52.63
N GLN A 39 -14.82 -28.22 -52.25
CA GLN A 39 -13.80 -27.26 -52.70
C GLN A 39 -13.00 -27.75 -53.93
N SER A 40 -13.35 -28.90 -54.53
CA SER A 40 -12.64 -29.43 -55.70
C SER A 40 -13.58 -30.15 -56.68
N ASP A 41 -14.30 -29.40 -57.50
CA ASP A 41 -14.92 -29.82 -58.77
C ASP A 41 -14.50 -28.75 -59.80
N GLU A 42 -13.88 -29.02 -60.95
CA GLU A 42 -14.12 -30.03 -62.00
C GLU A 42 -12.83 -30.26 -62.88
N PRO A 43 -12.86 -31.01 -64.01
CA PRO A 43 -13.23 -32.41 -64.19
C PRO A 43 -12.11 -33.26 -64.84
N GLN A 44 -12.41 -34.56 -64.92
CA GLN A 44 -11.67 -35.74 -65.37
C GLN A 44 -10.84 -35.62 -66.66
N ALA A 45 -9.70 -36.33 -66.69
CA ALA A 45 -9.00 -36.75 -67.91
C ALA A 45 -8.92 -38.28 -68.00
N SER A 46 -9.39 -38.81 -69.13
CA SER A 46 -9.02 -40.10 -69.72
C SER A 46 -8.38 -39.82 -71.09
N PRO A 47 -7.53 -40.73 -71.63
CA PRO A 47 -6.21 -40.34 -72.12
C PRO A 47 -6.07 -40.24 -73.66
N ASP A 48 -4.95 -39.61 -74.05
CA ASP A 48 -4.28 -39.57 -75.37
C ASP A 48 -5.08 -38.90 -76.51
N ASP A 49 -4.57 -37.94 -77.28
CA ASP A 49 -3.29 -37.87 -77.99
C ASP A 49 -3.12 -36.46 -78.63
N SER A 50 -1.88 -36.11 -78.98
CA SER A 50 -1.45 -35.11 -79.98
C SER A 50 -1.40 -33.59 -79.66
N ASP A 51 -0.15 -33.10 -79.64
CA ASP A 51 0.39 -31.88 -80.28
C ASP A 51 -0.52 -30.65 -80.49
N ASN A 52 -0.30 -29.60 -79.68
CA ASN A 52 0.36 -28.37 -80.15
C ASN A 52 0.41 -27.29 -79.06
N SER A 53 1.55 -26.59 -79.03
CA SER A 53 1.82 -25.39 -78.27
C SER A 53 0.84 -24.25 -78.56
N VAL A 54 0.28 -23.60 -77.53
CA VAL A 54 0.26 -22.13 -77.39
C VAL A 54 0.21 -21.80 -75.89
N SER A 55 1.24 -21.11 -75.41
CA SER A 55 1.30 -20.47 -74.11
C SER A 55 0.41 -19.22 -74.08
N GLU A 56 -0.48 -19.07 -73.11
CA GLU A 56 -0.88 -17.75 -72.59
C GLU A 56 -1.57 -17.84 -71.21
N SER A 57 -0.90 -17.27 -70.20
CA SER A 57 -1.39 -16.66 -68.95
C SER A 57 -2.39 -17.41 -68.05
N LEU A 58 -1.88 -18.13 -67.03
CA LEU A 58 -2.61 -18.47 -65.80
C LEU A 58 -1.86 -18.12 -64.49
N ASP A 59 -0.75 -17.39 -64.56
CA ASP A 59 0.08 -17.04 -63.38
C ASP A 59 -0.36 -15.77 -62.62
N GLU A 60 -1.37 -15.03 -63.10
CA GLU A 60 -1.80 -13.77 -62.45
C GLU A 60 -2.88 -13.95 -61.37
N LEU A 61 -3.67 -15.02 -61.38
CA LEU A 61 -4.79 -15.19 -60.44
C LEU A 61 -4.37 -15.75 -59.06
N ASP A 62 -3.32 -16.58 -59.01
CA ASP A 62 -2.87 -17.23 -57.77
C ASP A 62 -1.96 -16.31 -56.92
N ARG A 63 -1.24 -15.37 -57.57
CA ARG A 63 -0.55 -14.29 -56.86
C ARG A 63 -1.51 -13.32 -56.19
N SER A 64 -2.64 -13.02 -56.83
CA SER A 64 -3.69 -12.15 -56.31
C SER A 64 -4.31 -12.68 -55.01
N ALA A 65 -4.63 -13.99 -54.90
CA ALA A 65 -5.22 -14.55 -53.68
C ALA A 65 -4.22 -14.58 -52.50
N ALA A 66 -2.94 -14.85 -52.77
CA ALA A 66 -1.86 -14.78 -51.79
C ALA A 66 -1.53 -13.34 -51.37
N GLU A 67 -1.57 -12.37 -52.30
CA GLU A 67 -1.43 -10.94 -52.04
C GLU A 67 -2.63 -10.39 -51.26
N ILE A 68 -3.85 -10.80 -51.57
CA ILE A 68 -5.06 -10.46 -50.82
C ILE A 68 -4.98 -11.02 -49.39
N SER A 69 -4.57 -12.28 -49.22
CA SER A 69 -4.42 -12.89 -47.89
C SER A 69 -3.29 -12.25 -47.07
N ARG A 70 -2.17 -11.87 -47.72
CA ARG A 70 -1.09 -11.08 -47.09
C ARG A 70 -1.56 -9.66 -46.76
N SER A 71 -2.32 -9.02 -47.64
CA SER A 71 -2.92 -7.71 -47.43
C SER A 71 -3.89 -7.73 -46.25
N PHE A 72 -4.74 -8.75 -46.14
CA PHE A 72 -5.65 -8.92 -45.01
C PHE A 72 -4.92 -9.19 -43.69
N ARG A 73 -3.87 -10.03 -43.68
CA ARG A 73 -3.02 -10.20 -42.50
C ARG A 73 -2.31 -8.91 -42.10
N SER A 74 -1.75 -8.18 -43.06
CA SER A 74 -1.11 -6.89 -42.80
C SER A 74 -2.11 -5.84 -42.30
N GLN A 75 -3.35 -5.82 -42.79
CA GLN A 75 -4.40 -4.93 -42.30
C GLN A 75 -4.87 -5.30 -40.89
N GLN A 76 -4.92 -6.59 -40.57
CA GLN A 76 -5.24 -7.07 -39.22
C GLN A 76 -4.14 -6.71 -38.23
N GLU A 77 -2.87 -6.87 -38.61
CA GLU A 77 -1.70 -6.48 -37.82
C GLU A 77 -1.66 -4.96 -37.58
N ILE A 78 -1.93 -4.16 -38.62
CA ILE A 78 -2.03 -2.69 -38.49
C ILE A 78 -3.18 -2.28 -37.56
N CYS A 79 -4.33 -2.94 -37.67
CA CYS A 79 -5.48 -2.68 -36.80
C CYS A 79 -5.17 -3.03 -35.33
N GLU A 80 -4.50 -4.15 -35.09
CA GLU A 80 -4.07 -4.56 -33.75
C GLU A 80 -3.05 -3.57 -33.16
N GLN A 81 -2.04 -3.16 -33.93
CA GLN A 81 -1.09 -2.14 -33.52
C GLN A 81 -1.77 -0.80 -33.18
N LEU A 82 -2.73 -0.37 -34.01
CA LEU A 82 -3.50 0.85 -33.75
C LEU A 82 -4.30 0.74 -32.45
N ASN A 83 -4.92 -0.42 -32.20
CA ASN A 83 -5.67 -0.64 -30.97
C ASN A 83 -4.76 -0.68 -29.74
N ILE A 84 -3.56 -1.26 -29.84
CA ILE A 84 -2.55 -1.24 -28.79
C ILE A 84 -2.12 0.20 -28.51
N ASN A 85 -1.78 0.98 -29.54
CA ASN A 85 -1.42 2.39 -29.41
C ASN A 85 -2.53 3.19 -28.71
N HIS A 86 -3.78 3.07 -29.15
CA HIS A 86 -4.90 3.78 -28.52
C HIS A 86 -5.12 3.34 -27.07
N MET A 87 -4.95 2.06 -26.75
CA MET A 87 -5.04 1.55 -25.38
C MET A 87 -3.94 2.16 -24.50
N ILE A 88 -2.70 2.15 -24.97
CA ILE A 88 -1.56 2.77 -24.28
C ILE A 88 -1.84 4.26 -24.04
N GLN A 89 -2.30 4.98 -25.07
CA GLN A 89 -2.66 6.40 -24.97
C GLN A 89 -3.76 6.63 -23.93
N ARG A 90 -4.80 5.77 -23.85
CA ARG A 90 -5.83 5.88 -22.82
C ARG A 90 -5.29 5.65 -21.41
N VAL A 91 -4.36 4.71 -21.23
CA VAL A 91 -3.78 4.40 -19.91
C VAL A 91 -2.83 5.50 -19.45
N PHE A 92 -1.87 5.88 -20.29
CA PHE A 92 -0.77 6.76 -19.90
C PHE A 92 -0.97 8.22 -20.30
N LEU A 93 -1.92 8.54 -21.18
CA LEU A 93 -2.18 9.90 -21.66
C LEU A 93 -0.91 10.55 -22.27
N ILE A 94 -0.13 9.76 -23.01
CA ILE A 94 1.07 10.18 -23.74
C ILE A 94 0.96 9.79 -25.21
N THR A 95 1.68 10.48 -26.10
CA THR A 95 1.64 10.22 -27.54
C THR A 95 2.96 10.61 -28.22
N LEU A 96 3.28 9.94 -29.32
CA LEU A 96 4.35 10.30 -30.27
C LEU A 96 3.81 10.96 -31.55
N ASP A 97 2.49 10.99 -31.70
CA ASP A 97 1.82 11.56 -32.86
C ASP A 97 1.34 12.99 -32.57
N ASN A 98 1.91 13.97 -33.30
CA ASN A 98 1.55 15.39 -33.29
C ASN A 98 0.81 15.84 -34.56
N SER A 99 0.17 14.92 -35.28
CA SER A 99 -0.63 15.25 -36.46
C SER A 99 -1.88 16.07 -36.08
N ASP A 100 -2.48 16.73 -37.08
CA ASP A 100 -3.74 17.46 -36.90
C ASP A 100 -4.82 16.55 -36.27
N PRO A 101 -5.47 16.96 -35.16
CA PRO A 101 -6.56 16.21 -34.53
C PRO A 101 -7.69 15.82 -35.48
N ASN A 102 -7.91 16.59 -36.55
CA ASN A 102 -8.91 16.30 -37.58
C ASN A 102 -8.58 15.07 -38.43
N LEU A 103 -7.30 14.67 -38.48
CA LEU A 103 -6.84 13.48 -39.18
C LEU A 103 -6.93 12.22 -38.31
N LYS A 104 -7.14 12.38 -36.99
CA LYS A 104 -7.19 11.28 -36.03
C LYS A 104 -8.60 10.70 -35.97
N SER A 105 -8.73 9.38 -36.09
CA SER A 105 -10.03 8.72 -35.98
C SER A 105 -10.53 8.79 -34.54
N GLY A 106 -11.65 9.49 -34.29
CA GLY A 106 -12.12 9.82 -32.93
C GLY A 106 -12.65 8.65 -32.08
N ASN A 107 -12.50 7.39 -32.51
CA ASN A 107 -13.01 6.25 -31.76
C ASN A 107 -11.98 5.77 -30.73
N GLY A 108 -12.21 6.15 -29.46
CA GLY A 108 -11.52 5.56 -28.31
C GLY A 108 -10.17 6.17 -27.96
N ILE A 109 -9.77 7.30 -28.55
CA ILE A 109 -8.55 8.03 -28.19
C ILE A 109 -8.88 9.03 -27.06
N PRO A 110 -8.01 9.22 -26.04
CA PRO A 110 -8.21 10.27 -25.04
C PRO A 110 -8.27 11.66 -25.69
N SER A 111 -8.90 12.64 -25.03
CA SER A 111 -9.02 14.00 -25.59
C SER A 111 -7.72 14.82 -25.53
N ARG A 112 -6.89 14.55 -24.52
CA ARG A 112 -5.60 15.21 -24.26
C ARG A 112 -4.53 14.16 -24.01
N CYS A 113 -3.34 14.42 -24.52
CA CYS A 113 -2.13 13.65 -24.23
C CYS A 113 -0.93 14.58 -24.12
N VAL A 114 0.10 14.11 -23.42
CA VAL A 114 1.44 14.72 -23.43
C VAL A 114 2.20 14.21 -24.64
N TYR A 115 2.66 15.12 -25.48
CA TYR A 115 3.51 14.81 -26.62
C TYR A 115 4.98 14.67 -26.17
N LEU A 116 5.59 13.52 -26.46
CA LEU A 116 6.99 13.24 -26.12
C LEU A 116 7.88 13.59 -27.31
N GLU A 117 8.16 14.88 -27.47
CA GLU A 117 8.89 15.44 -28.63
C GLU A 117 10.27 14.79 -28.84
N GLU A 118 11.10 14.73 -27.79
CA GLU A 118 12.45 14.16 -27.88
C GLU A 118 12.43 12.70 -28.34
N MET A 119 11.53 11.90 -27.76
CA MET A 119 11.40 10.49 -28.11
C MET A 119 10.83 10.28 -29.52
N ALA A 120 9.89 11.12 -29.95
CA ALA A 120 9.34 11.06 -31.30
C ALA A 120 10.41 11.37 -32.37
N VAL A 121 11.39 12.22 -32.05
CA VAL A 121 12.54 12.50 -32.92
C VAL A 121 13.52 11.31 -32.94
N ASP A 122 13.77 10.68 -31.80
CA ASP A 122 14.74 9.57 -31.69
C ASP A 122 14.27 8.28 -32.39
N LEU A 123 12.96 8.06 -32.48
CA LEU A 123 12.37 6.84 -33.05
C LEU A 123 12.14 6.88 -34.57
N ASP A 124 12.60 7.93 -35.27
CA ASP A 124 12.63 8.13 -36.74
C ASP A 124 11.73 7.19 -37.56
N ASP A 125 10.65 7.73 -38.14
CA ASP A 125 9.58 7.03 -38.87
C ASP A 125 8.54 6.23 -38.02
N GLN A 126 8.60 6.27 -36.68
CA GLN A 126 7.56 5.69 -35.80
C GLN A 126 6.83 6.76 -34.96
N ASP A 127 5.55 7.00 -35.26
CA ASP A 127 4.68 7.96 -34.55
C ASP A 127 3.64 7.29 -33.61
N TRP A 128 3.72 5.97 -33.44
CA TRP A 128 2.83 5.21 -32.55
C TRP A 128 3.58 4.58 -31.37
N LEU A 129 2.85 4.40 -30.27
CA LEU A 129 3.33 3.65 -29.10
C LEU A 129 3.00 2.16 -29.24
N ASP A 130 3.95 1.33 -28.84
CA ASP A 130 3.78 -0.12 -28.75
C ASP A 130 4.49 -0.68 -27.51
N MET A 131 4.44 -1.99 -27.32
CA MET A 131 5.02 -2.63 -26.12
C MET A 131 6.55 -2.64 -26.10
N ASN A 132 7.22 -2.34 -27.21
CA ASN A 132 8.68 -2.27 -27.26
C ASN A 132 9.20 -0.91 -26.79
N ASN A 133 8.41 0.16 -26.99
CA ASN A 133 8.82 1.52 -26.68
C ASN A 133 8.11 2.13 -25.45
N ILE A 134 7.03 1.52 -24.96
CA ILE A 134 6.21 2.12 -23.89
C ILE A 134 6.98 2.35 -22.58
N GLU A 135 7.93 1.49 -22.21
CA GLU A 135 8.71 1.68 -20.99
C GLU A 135 9.56 2.96 -21.06
N GLN A 136 10.23 3.18 -22.20
CA GLN A 136 10.98 4.42 -22.45
C GLN A 136 10.04 5.65 -22.49
N ALA A 137 8.86 5.52 -23.08
CA ALA A 137 7.88 6.60 -23.17
C ALA A 137 7.34 7.02 -21.79
N VAL A 138 6.99 6.05 -20.93
CA VAL A 138 6.57 6.35 -19.55
C VAL A 138 7.72 6.99 -18.79
N PHE A 139 8.93 6.48 -18.89
CA PHE A 139 10.09 7.07 -18.22
C PHE A 139 10.34 8.52 -18.66
N ALA A 140 10.32 8.79 -19.98
CA ALA A 140 10.43 10.14 -20.52
C ALA A 140 9.33 11.07 -19.97
N ARG A 141 8.08 10.59 -19.90
CA ARG A 141 6.96 11.32 -19.32
C ARG A 141 7.16 11.66 -17.84
N LEU A 142 7.80 10.79 -17.07
CA LEU A 142 8.06 11.01 -15.64
C LEU A 142 9.20 12.00 -15.39
N LEU A 143 10.12 12.17 -16.34
CA LEU A 143 11.23 13.14 -16.24
C LEU A 143 10.82 14.57 -16.63
N LEU A 144 9.64 14.76 -17.24
CA LEU A 144 9.13 16.10 -17.57
C LEU A 144 8.79 16.88 -16.29
N GLN A 145 9.44 18.02 -16.09
CA GLN A 145 9.19 18.91 -14.95
C GLN A 145 7.80 19.56 -14.99
N ASP A 146 7.35 19.93 -16.19
CA ASP A 146 6.03 20.52 -16.43
C ASP A 146 5.34 19.85 -17.63
N PRO A 147 4.66 18.71 -17.39
CA PRO A 147 3.95 17.98 -18.44
C PRO A 147 2.83 18.80 -19.08
N GLY A 148 2.29 19.79 -18.35
CA GLY A 148 1.24 20.69 -18.84
C GLY A 148 1.65 21.49 -20.08
N ASN A 149 2.94 21.82 -20.21
CA ASN A 149 3.46 22.56 -21.37
C ASN A 149 3.56 21.72 -22.65
N HIS A 150 3.41 20.40 -22.54
CA HIS A 150 3.54 19.45 -23.63
C HIS A 150 2.18 18.86 -24.05
N LEU A 151 1.07 19.45 -23.59
CA LEU A 151 -0.27 18.97 -23.87
C LEU A 151 -0.70 19.28 -25.30
N ILE A 152 -1.13 18.24 -26.02
CA ILE A 152 -1.75 18.37 -27.34
C ILE A 152 -3.21 17.92 -27.32
N ASN A 153 -3.99 18.46 -28.26
CA ASN A 153 -5.33 17.95 -28.52
C ASN A 153 -5.23 16.67 -29.36
N MET A 154 -5.98 15.66 -28.99
CA MET A 154 -6.06 14.39 -29.74
C MET A 154 -7.38 14.25 -30.49
N THR A 155 -8.36 15.10 -30.19
CA THR A 155 -9.67 15.13 -30.84
C THR A 155 -10.03 16.56 -31.24
N SER A 156 -10.81 16.73 -32.30
CA SER A 156 -11.23 18.03 -32.86
C SER A 156 -12.21 18.83 -32.00
N SER A 157 -12.46 18.43 -30.73
CA SER A 157 -13.47 19.08 -29.90
C SER A 157 -13.06 20.51 -29.56
N THR A 158 -13.96 21.46 -29.78
CA THR A 158 -13.77 22.89 -29.47
C THR A 158 -14.13 23.24 -28.03
N THR A 159 -14.64 22.29 -27.24
CA THR A 159 -14.96 22.48 -25.83
C THR A 159 -13.72 22.29 -24.95
N LEU A 160 -13.43 23.29 -24.11
CA LEU A 160 -12.34 23.22 -23.14
C LEU A 160 -12.63 22.11 -22.11
N ASN A 161 -11.82 21.06 -22.07
CA ASN A 161 -11.96 19.96 -21.11
C ASN A 161 -10.91 20.08 -19.99
N LEU A 162 -11.20 20.91 -19.00
CA LEU A 162 -10.31 21.17 -17.86
C LEU A 162 -9.90 19.91 -17.10
N SER A 163 -10.76 18.88 -17.05
CA SER A 163 -10.42 17.61 -16.41
C SER A 163 -9.35 16.87 -17.20
N ALA A 164 -9.52 16.76 -18.52
CA ALA A 164 -8.53 16.08 -19.37
C ALA A 164 -7.18 16.79 -19.39
N ASP A 165 -7.17 18.13 -19.36
CA ASP A 165 -5.95 18.93 -19.25
C ASP A 165 -5.23 18.63 -17.92
N ARG A 166 -5.98 18.61 -16.80
CA ARG A 166 -5.44 18.26 -15.48
C ARG A 166 -4.90 16.83 -15.44
N ASP A 167 -5.66 15.87 -15.93
CA ASP A 167 -5.32 14.44 -15.80
C ASP A 167 -4.10 14.08 -16.66
N ALA A 168 -4.00 14.61 -17.90
CA ALA A 168 -2.83 14.43 -18.75
C ALA A 168 -1.61 15.25 -18.27
N GLY A 169 -1.87 16.46 -17.77
CA GLY A 169 -0.87 17.40 -17.28
C GLY A 169 -0.43 17.18 -15.82
N GLU A 170 -0.85 16.09 -15.16
CA GLU A 170 -0.52 15.82 -13.76
C GLU A 170 0.99 15.86 -13.53
N ARG A 171 1.41 16.69 -12.58
CA ARG A 171 2.82 16.97 -12.27
C ARG A 171 3.36 16.06 -11.18
N HIS A 172 2.51 15.61 -10.26
CA HIS A 172 2.91 14.71 -9.19
C HIS A 172 3.00 13.29 -9.74
N ILE A 173 4.22 12.78 -9.82
CA ILE A 173 4.54 11.48 -10.41
C ILE A 173 3.73 10.36 -9.76
N PHE A 174 3.62 10.36 -8.43
CA PHE A 174 2.92 9.29 -7.71
C PHE A 174 1.41 9.29 -8.02
N CYS A 175 0.80 10.48 -8.07
CA CYS A 175 -0.62 10.65 -8.42
C CYS A 175 -0.89 10.27 -9.88
N TYR A 176 0.03 10.64 -10.79
CA TYR A 176 -0.05 10.26 -12.19
C TYR A 176 0.02 8.74 -12.37
N LEU A 177 0.96 8.06 -11.73
CA LEU A 177 1.11 6.60 -11.83
C LEU A 177 -0.06 5.84 -11.22
N TYR A 178 -0.59 6.29 -10.09
CA TYR A 178 -1.84 5.76 -9.53
C TYR A 178 -3.01 5.93 -10.50
N SER A 179 -3.15 7.11 -11.11
CA SER A 179 -4.20 7.37 -12.10
C SER A 179 -4.03 6.48 -13.35
N CYS A 180 -2.79 6.22 -13.79
CA CYS A 180 -2.51 5.25 -14.85
C CYS A 180 -2.92 3.83 -14.44
N PHE A 181 -2.62 3.41 -13.20
CA PHE A 181 -3.02 2.11 -12.68
C PHE A 181 -4.53 1.94 -12.70
N GLN A 182 -5.29 2.96 -12.28
CA GLN A 182 -6.76 2.94 -12.35
C GLN A 182 -7.26 2.82 -13.79
N ARG A 183 -6.73 3.61 -14.72
CA ARG A 183 -7.11 3.52 -16.14
C ARG A 183 -6.76 2.17 -16.75
N ALA A 184 -5.61 1.59 -16.42
CA ALA A 184 -5.24 0.25 -16.86
C ALA A 184 -6.20 -0.83 -16.31
N LYS A 185 -6.59 -0.73 -15.04
CA LYS A 185 -7.59 -1.62 -14.42
C LYS A 185 -8.94 -1.51 -15.13
N GLU A 186 -9.37 -0.31 -15.48
CA GLU A 186 -10.58 -0.12 -16.28
C GLU A 186 -10.46 -0.73 -17.68
N GLU A 187 -9.34 -0.53 -18.38
CA GLU A 187 -9.10 -1.08 -19.71
C GLU A 187 -9.16 -2.61 -19.70
N ILE A 188 -8.57 -3.27 -18.68
CA ILE A 188 -8.63 -4.73 -18.51
C ILE A 188 -10.07 -5.27 -18.55
N THR A 189 -11.05 -4.50 -18.07
CA THR A 189 -12.47 -4.92 -18.07
C THR A 189 -13.19 -4.67 -19.40
N LYS A 190 -12.62 -3.84 -20.28
CA LYS A 190 -13.26 -3.34 -21.50
C LYS A 190 -12.65 -3.94 -22.77
N VAL A 191 -11.36 -4.27 -22.76
CA VAL A 191 -10.64 -4.72 -23.95
C VAL A 191 -11.04 -6.13 -24.38
N PRO A 192 -11.02 -6.45 -25.69
CA PRO A 192 -11.17 -7.81 -26.19
C PRO A 192 -10.07 -8.77 -25.68
N GLU A 193 -10.34 -10.08 -25.70
CA GLU A 193 -9.42 -11.11 -25.18
C GLU A 193 -8.01 -11.05 -25.80
N ASN A 194 -7.88 -10.68 -27.08
CA ASN A 194 -6.57 -10.57 -27.73
C ASN A 194 -5.74 -9.37 -27.23
N LEU A 195 -6.39 -8.33 -26.70
CA LEU A 195 -5.71 -7.14 -26.16
C LEU A 195 -5.49 -7.21 -24.64
N LEU A 196 -6.13 -8.16 -23.96
CA LEU A 196 -6.03 -8.32 -22.51
C LEU A 196 -4.59 -8.47 -21.99
N PRO A 197 -3.68 -9.25 -22.62
CA PRO A 197 -2.29 -9.36 -22.15
C PRO A 197 -1.57 -8.00 -22.15
N PHE A 198 -1.84 -7.17 -23.15
CA PHE A 198 -1.26 -5.84 -23.27
C PHE A 198 -1.80 -4.87 -22.22
N ALA A 199 -3.10 -4.93 -21.92
CA ALA A 199 -3.70 -4.13 -20.85
C ALA A 199 -3.14 -4.50 -19.46
N VAL A 200 -2.95 -5.80 -19.21
CA VAL A 200 -2.28 -6.30 -18.00
C VAL A 200 -0.84 -5.81 -17.94
N GLN A 201 -0.09 -5.89 -19.04
CA GLN A 201 1.27 -5.38 -19.12
C GLN A 201 1.35 -3.87 -18.83
N CYS A 202 0.39 -3.07 -19.32
CA CYS A 202 0.32 -1.65 -19.00
C CYS A 202 0.12 -1.41 -17.49
N ARG A 203 -0.78 -2.17 -16.85
CA ARG A 203 -0.96 -2.11 -15.39
C ARG A 203 0.32 -2.48 -14.66
N ASP A 204 0.98 -3.56 -15.04
CA ASP A 204 2.21 -4.02 -14.39
C ASP A 204 3.36 -3.01 -14.58
N LEU A 205 3.40 -2.33 -15.73
CA LEU A 205 4.34 -1.24 -16.00
C LEU A 205 4.12 -0.04 -15.07
N THR A 206 2.88 0.28 -14.68
CA THR A 206 2.62 1.34 -13.68
C THR A 206 3.18 0.98 -12.31
N VAL A 207 3.05 -0.29 -11.88
CA VAL A 207 3.61 -0.78 -10.62
C VAL A 207 5.14 -0.77 -10.68
N SER A 208 5.73 -1.25 -11.77
CA SER A 208 7.18 -1.26 -12.00
C SER A 208 7.78 0.15 -11.97
N ASN A 209 7.15 1.11 -12.67
CA ASN A 209 7.61 2.50 -12.65
C ASN A 209 7.46 3.14 -11.27
N THR A 210 6.39 2.85 -10.54
CA THR A 210 6.22 3.37 -9.16
C THR A 210 7.30 2.84 -8.23
N ARG A 211 7.65 1.56 -8.37
CA ARG A 211 8.79 0.95 -7.68
C ARG A 211 10.08 1.68 -8.02
N THR A 212 10.39 1.91 -9.30
CA THR A 212 11.59 2.65 -9.73
C THR A 212 11.64 4.06 -9.15
N VAL A 213 10.50 4.76 -9.15
CA VAL A 213 10.35 6.10 -8.56
C VAL A 213 10.69 6.10 -7.06
N LEU A 214 10.26 5.08 -6.33
CA LEU A 214 10.55 4.93 -4.91
C LEU A 214 11.98 4.48 -4.61
N LEU A 215 12.60 3.69 -5.49
CA LEU A 215 13.99 3.25 -5.35
C LEU A 215 15.00 4.35 -5.68
N THR A 216 14.67 5.24 -6.61
CA THR A 216 15.58 6.28 -7.13
C THR A 216 14.91 7.66 -7.19
N PRO A 217 14.32 8.18 -6.09
CA PRO A 217 13.58 9.44 -6.10
C PRO A 217 14.43 10.64 -6.55
N GLU A 218 15.74 10.60 -6.36
CA GLU A 218 16.69 11.67 -6.71
C GLU A 218 16.78 12.00 -8.20
N ILE A 219 16.36 11.10 -9.10
CA ILE A 219 16.39 11.37 -10.56
C ILE A 219 15.26 12.33 -10.98
N TYR A 220 14.24 12.49 -10.14
CA TYR A 220 13.08 13.32 -10.41
C TYR A 220 13.23 14.69 -9.74
N VAL A 221 13.73 15.65 -10.52
CA VAL A 221 14.00 17.03 -10.04
C VAL A 221 12.69 17.71 -9.61
N ASP A 222 12.74 18.46 -8.51
CA ASP A 222 11.61 19.21 -7.92
C ASP A 222 10.41 18.33 -7.51
N GLN A 223 10.64 17.05 -7.22
CA GLN A 223 9.61 16.12 -6.78
C GLN A 223 9.92 15.62 -5.36
N ASN A 224 8.89 15.55 -4.51
CA ASN A 224 8.95 14.87 -3.22
C ASN A 224 8.03 13.66 -3.23
N ILE A 225 8.58 12.53 -3.66
CA ILE A 225 7.84 11.27 -3.86
C ILE A 225 7.19 10.78 -2.57
N HIS A 226 7.90 10.88 -1.44
CA HIS A 226 7.41 10.41 -0.16
C HIS A 226 6.25 11.27 0.36
N GLU A 227 6.29 12.59 0.16
CA GLU A 227 5.17 13.48 0.46
C GLU A 227 3.96 13.18 -0.44
N GLN A 228 4.17 12.99 -1.74
CA GLN A 228 3.08 12.65 -2.67
C GLN A 228 2.36 11.37 -2.30
N LEU A 229 3.07 10.35 -1.81
CA LEU A 229 2.45 9.14 -1.29
C LEU A 229 1.53 9.44 -0.08
N VAL A 230 2.02 10.23 0.88
CA VAL A 230 1.22 10.60 2.05
C VAL A 230 0.00 11.45 1.65
N ASP A 231 0.18 12.37 0.70
CA ASP A 231 -0.90 13.22 0.17
C ASP A 231 -1.96 12.39 -0.56
N LEU A 232 -1.55 11.45 -1.42
CA LEU A 232 -2.47 10.54 -2.10
C LEU A 232 -3.31 9.72 -1.11
N MET A 233 -2.67 9.16 -0.07
CA MET A 233 -3.39 8.41 0.97
C MET A 233 -4.34 9.30 1.77
N LEU A 234 -3.95 10.54 2.06
CA LEU A 234 -4.77 11.50 2.77
C LEU A 234 -6.01 11.87 1.95
N GLU A 235 -5.84 12.17 0.66
CA GLU A 235 -6.95 12.41 -0.28
C GLU A 235 -7.87 11.20 -0.37
N ALA A 236 -7.33 9.99 -0.38
CA ALA A 236 -8.11 8.76 -0.48
C ALA A 236 -8.98 8.47 0.75
N ILE A 237 -8.47 8.77 1.96
CA ILE A 237 -9.26 8.70 3.20
C ILE A 237 -10.40 9.73 3.17
N GLN A 238 -10.15 10.93 2.66
CA GLN A 238 -11.15 11.99 2.61
C GLN A 238 -12.18 11.79 1.49
N GLY A 239 -11.76 11.20 0.37
CA GLY A 239 -12.55 11.02 -0.85
C GLY A 239 -13.18 9.63 -1.01
N ALA A 240 -13.20 8.81 0.04
CA ALA A 240 -13.83 7.47 0.07
C ALA A 240 -13.35 6.48 -1.02
N HIS A 241 -12.10 6.61 -1.48
CA HIS A 241 -11.45 5.70 -2.45
C HIS A 241 -10.17 5.07 -1.86
N PHE A 242 -10.13 4.96 -0.53
CA PHE A 242 -9.00 4.41 0.21
C PHE A 242 -8.68 2.96 -0.19
N GLU A 243 -9.71 2.14 -0.44
CA GLU A 243 -9.52 0.74 -0.85
C GLU A 243 -8.73 0.64 -2.16
N ASP A 244 -9.08 1.46 -3.17
CA ASP A 244 -8.39 1.47 -4.47
C ASP A 244 -6.92 1.90 -4.35
N VAL A 245 -6.63 2.91 -3.52
CA VAL A 245 -5.24 3.32 -3.25
C VAL A 245 -4.48 2.20 -2.53
N THR A 246 -5.09 1.55 -1.54
CA THR A 246 -4.41 0.47 -0.82
C THR A 246 -4.16 -0.77 -1.70
N GLU A 247 -5.04 -1.08 -2.65
CA GLU A 247 -4.82 -2.15 -3.64
C GLU A 247 -3.57 -1.86 -4.50
N PHE A 248 -3.46 -0.63 -5.01
CA PHE A 248 -2.28 -0.20 -5.76
C PHE A 248 -1.00 -0.29 -4.91
N LEU A 249 -1.05 0.22 -3.67
CA LEU A 249 0.10 0.18 -2.77
C LEU A 249 0.50 -1.25 -2.39
N GLU A 250 -0.44 -2.18 -2.26
CA GLU A 250 -0.14 -3.59 -1.99
C GLU A 250 0.68 -4.22 -3.13
N GLU A 251 0.37 -3.91 -4.39
CA GLU A 251 1.17 -4.39 -5.53
C GLU A 251 2.56 -3.74 -5.57
N VAL A 252 2.67 -2.44 -5.26
CA VAL A 252 3.95 -1.73 -5.19
C VAL A 252 4.82 -2.27 -4.05
N ILE A 253 4.25 -2.51 -2.87
CA ILE A 253 4.96 -3.09 -1.72
C ILE A 253 5.47 -4.49 -2.07
N LYS A 254 4.64 -5.34 -2.69
CA LYS A 254 5.07 -6.67 -3.16
C LYS A 254 6.27 -6.55 -4.11
N ALA A 255 6.21 -5.62 -5.07
CA ALA A 255 7.29 -5.40 -6.02
C ALA A 255 8.59 -4.91 -5.35
N LEU A 256 8.50 -4.01 -4.36
CA LEU A 256 9.66 -3.51 -3.61
C LEU A 256 10.29 -4.60 -2.73
N VAL A 257 9.49 -5.44 -2.05
CA VAL A 257 9.99 -6.50 -1.18
C VAL A 257 10.64 -7.63 -1.99
N LEU A 258 10.20 -7.87 -3.22
CA LEU A 258 10.79 -8.89 -4.10
C LEU A 258 12.14 -8.47 -4.68
N ASP A 259 12.42 -7.17 -4.78
CA ASP A 259 13.61 -6.62 -5.43
C ASP A 259 14.27 -5.55 -4.56
N GLU A 260 15.20 -6.01 -3.73
CA GLU A 260 16.00 -5.20 -2.81
C GLU A 260 17.43 -4.95 -3.36
N GLU A 261 17.65 -5.03 -4.68
CA GLU A 261 18.99 -4.87 -5.27
C GLU A 261 19.52 -3.43 -5.16
N VAL A 262 18.62 -2.44 -5.27
CA VAL A 262 18.98 -1.01 -5.28
C VAL A 262 18.90 -0.39 -3.89
N ARG A 263 17.78 -0.61 -3.19
CA ARG A 263 17.52 -0.19 -1.82
C ARG A 263 16.64 -1.23 -1.15
N THR A 264 16.82 -1.39 0.15
CA THR A 264 15.96 -2.25 0.96
C THR A 264 14.60 -1.60 1.19
N PHE A 265 13.57 -2.41 1.46
CA PHE A 265 12.23 -1.87 1.73
C PHE A 265 12.19 -0.83 2.90
N PRO A 266 12.91 -1.02 4.03
CA PRO A 266 13.01 0.00 5.08
C PRO A 266 13.61 1.32 4.61
N GLU A 267 14.68 1.30 3.81
CA GLU A 267 15.32 2.52 3.28
C GLU A 267 14.35 3.34 2.42
N VAL A 268 13.45 2.68 1.70
CA VAL A 268 12.43 3.33 0.87
C VAL A 268 11.29 3.91 1.71
N MET A 269 10.86 3.20 2.77
CA MET A 269 9.64 3.55 3.50
C MET A 269 9.88 4.39 4.77
N ILE A 270 11.07 4.40 5.35
CA ILE A 270 11.43 5.27 6.49
C ILE A 270 11.11 6.76 6.20
N PRO A 271 11.49 7.34 5.04
CA PRO A 271 11.16 8.73 4.72
C PRO A 271 9.65 9.04 4.72
N VAL A 272 8.79 8.07 4.41
CA VAL A 272 7.32 8.23 4.47
C VAL A 272 6.86 8.41 5.92
N PHE A 273 7.44 7.66 6.85
CA PHE A 273 7.18 7.84 8.28
C PHE A 273 7.77 9.15 8.82
N ASP A 274 8.90 9.62 8.27
CA ASP A 274 9.46 10.93 8.62
C ASP A 274 8.56 12.09 8.18
N VAL A 275 7.94 11.99 6.99
CA VAL A 275 6.91 12.95 6.54
C VAL A 275 5.72 12.94 7.50
N LEU A 276 5.21 11.78 7.89
CA LEU A 276 4.11 11.66 8.86
C LEU A 276 4.49 12.23 10.23
N LEU A 277 5.68 11.94 10.74
CA LEU A 277 6.21 12.51 11.98
C LEU A 277 6.26 14.05 11.89
N GLY A 278 6.79 14.58 10.78
CA GLY A 278 6.88 16.00 10.52
C GLY A 278 5.51 16.70 10.49
N ARG A 279 4.49 16.05 9.92
CA ARG A 279 3.14 16.60 9.80
C ARG A 279 2.30 16.45 11.08
N ILE A 280 2.47 15.35 11.82
CA ILE A 280 1.67 15.06 13.04
C ILE A 280 2.15 15.87 14.25
N LYS A 281 3.46 16.15 14.38
CA LYS A 281 4.05 16.76 15.58
C LYS A 281 3.44 18.11 15.99
N ASP A 282 2.88 18.84 15.01
CA ASP A 282 2.32 20.17 15.18
C ASP A 282 0.78 20.15 15.26
N LEU A 283 0.15 18.98 15.21
CA LEU A 283 -1.30 18.84 15.27
C LEU A 283 -1.84 18.79 16.70
N GLU A 284 -3.09 19.21 16.84
CA GLU A 284 -3.84 19.21 18.09
C GLU A 284 -4.95 18.16 18.09
N LEU A 285 -5.38 17.77 19.29
CA LEU A 285 -6.34 16.69 19.51
C LEU A 285 -7.64 16.86 18.71
N CYS A 286 -8.18 18.08 18.63
CA CYS A 286 -9.48 18.33 17.99
C CYS A 286 -9.40 18.56 16.47
N GLN A 287 -8.22 18.46 15.85
CA GLN A 287 -8.07 18.70 14.42
C GLN A 287 -8.42 17.43 13.63
N MET A 288 -9.37 17.54 12.70
CA MET A 288 -9.79 16.39 11.86
C MET A 288 -8.63 15.78 11.06
N LEU A 289 -7.68 16.62 10.64
CA LEU A 289 -6.49 16.20 9.90
C LEU A 289 -5.64 15.19 10.69
N LEU A 290 -5.57 15.32 12.03
CA LEU A 290 -4.89 14.33 12.88
C LEU A 290 -5.48 12.94 12.69
N TYR A 291 -6.81 12.83 12.73
CA TYR A 291 -7.50 11.55 12.62
C TYR A 291 -7.31 10.90 11.25
N ALA A 292 -7.23 11.69 10.18
CA ALA A 292 -6.90 11.18 8.86
C ALA A 292 -5.49 10.56 8.83
N TYR A 293 -4.48 11.21 9.42
CA TYR A 293 -3.15 10.62 9.54
C TYR A 293 -3.12 9.37 10.45
N LEU A 294 -3.91 9.35 11.53
CA LEU A 294 -4.05 8.14 12.36
C LEU A 294 -4.68 6.98 11.58
N ASP A 295 -5.59 7.26 10.64
CA ASP A 295 -6.16 6.23 9.76
C ASP A 295 -5.15 5.68 8.76
N ILE A 296 -4.25 6.51 8.22
CA ILE A 296 -3.08 6.05 7.44
C ILE A 296 -2.21 5.10 8.27
N LEU A 297 -1.87 5.49 9.51
CA LEU A 297 -1.05 4.67 10.41
C LEU A 297 -1.76 3.38 10.82
N LEU A 298 -3.09 3.39 10.94
CA LEU A 298 -3.85 2.16 11.18
C LEU A 298 -3.75 1.18 10.02
N TYR A 299 -3.73 1.66 8.78
CA TYR A 299 -3.44 0.81 7.63
C TYR A 299 -2.01 0.26 7.69
N PHE A 300 -1.00 1.11 7.91
CA PHE A 300 0.41 0.68 7.97
C PHE A 300 0.67 -0.34 9.08
N THR A 301 0.03 -0.21 10.25
CA THR A 301 0.18 -1.18 11.34
C THR A 301 -0.53 -2.52 11.10
N ARG A 302 -1.39 -2.62 10.08
CA ARG A 302 -2.05 -3.87 9.66
C ARG A 302 -1.32 -4.57 8.51
N GLN A 303 -0.65 -3.81 7.65
CA GLN A 303 0.14 -4.36 6.55
C GLN A 303 1.48 -4.87 7.09
N LYS A 304 1.84 -6.13 6.77
CA LYS A 304 2.94 -6.87 7.40
C LYS A 304 4.30 -6.16 7.28
N ASP A 305 4.66 -5.75 6.07
CA ASP A 305 5.99 -5.23 5.76
C ASP A 305 6.14 -3.79 6.26
N MET A 306 5.10 -2.96 6.09
CA MET A 306 5.00 -1.60 6.63
C MET A 306 5.04 -1.58 8.15
N ALA A 307 4.38 -2.53 8.81
CA ALA A 307 4.42 -2.63 10.25
C ALA A 307 5.81 -3.01 10.78
N ALA A 308 6.57 -3.83 10.04
CA ALA A 308 7.96 -4.12 10.36
C ALA A 308 8.83 -2.85 10.28
N VAL A 309 8.71 -2.07 9.21
CA VAL A 309 9.42 -0.78 9.09
C VAL A 309 8.95 0.21 10.17
N PHE A 310 7.65 0.24 10.48
CA PHE A 310 7.11 1.12 11.53
C PHE A 310 7.72 0.83 12.90
N VAL A 311 7.83 -0.45 13.32
CA VAL A 311 8.42 -0.79 14.63
C VAL A 311 9.92 -0.48 14.70
N GLU A 312 10.62 -0.48 13.56
CA GLU A 312 12.01 -0.02 13.46
C GLU A 312 12.10 1.50 13.54
N HIS A 313 11.27 2.21 12.79
CA HIS A 313 11.22 3.68 12.75
C HIS A 313 10.97 4.31 14.12
N ILE A 314 10.12 3.70 14.94
CA ILE A 314 9.79 4.22 16.27
C ILE A 314 10.85 3.93 17.33
N GLN A 315 11.96 3.25 17.01
CA GLN A 315 13.03 3.06 17.99
C GLN A 315 13.70 4.41 18.29
N PRO A 316 13.86 4.78 19.57
CA PRO A 316 14.55 6.02 19.91
C PRO A 316 16.05 5.89 19.63
N LYS A 317 16.70 7.02 19.38
CA LYS A 317 18.16 7.09 19.17
C LYS A 317 18.96 6.67 20.40
N ASP A 318 18.41 6.90 21.59
CA ASP A 318 18.96 6.45 22.87
C ASP A 318 17.86 5.72 23.66
N LEU A 319 18.07 4.44 23.92
CA LEU A 319 17.14 3.56 24.65
C LEU A 319 17.08 3.86 26.15
N SER A 320 18.06 4.60 26.70
CA SER A 320 18.15 4.95 28.11
C SER A 320 17.51 6.30 28.44
N ASP A 321 17.29 7.14 27.44
CA ASP A 321 16.70 8.47 27.58
C ASP A 321 15.18 8.42 27.33
N GLY A 322 14.41 8.61 28.40
CA GLY A 322 12.95 8.62 28.36
C GLY A 322 12.37 9.68 27.44
N GLN A 323 13.06 10.82 27.26
CA GLN A 323 12.63 11.90 26.39
C GLN A 323 12.79 11.56 24.91
N MET A 324 13.72 10.67 24.55
CA MET A 324 13.90 10.24 23.16
C MET A 324 12.73 9.39 22.68
N TYR A 325 12.10 8.62 23.55
CA TYR A 325 10.85 7.91 23.22
C TYR A 325 9.74 8.86 22.78
N GLN A 326 9.59 10.01 23.44
CA GLN A 326 8.58 11.01 23.10
C GLN A 326 8.81 11.64 21.71
N LYS A 327 10.05 11.66 21.21
CA LYS A 327 10.40 12.26 19.90
C LYS A 327 10.16 11.32 18.71
N THR A 328 9.89 10.05 18.97
CA THR A 328 9.55 9.05 17.94
C THR A 328 8.15 9.32 17.39
N LEU A 329 7.79 8.75 16.23
CA LEU A 329 6.45 8.91 15.66
C LEU A 329 5.33 8.46 16.61
N LEU A 330 5.45 7.25 17.19
CA LEU A 330 4.50 6.78 18.20
C LEU A 330 4.51 7.69 19.45
N GLY A 331 5.68 8.18 19.86
CA GLY A 331 5.79 9.04 21.03
C GLY A 331 5.20 10.43 20.85
N VAL A 332 5.34 11.01 19.67
CA VAL A 332 4.71 12.28 19.29
C VAL A 332 3.19 12.14 19.33
N ILE A 333 2.65 11.05 18.79
CA ILE A 333 1.22 10.74 18.90
C ILE A 333 0.82 10.63 20.37
N LEU A 334 1.52 9.82 21.16
CA LEU A 334 1.22 9.66 22.59
C LEU A 334 1.29 11.00 23.36
N ASN A 335 2.07 11.98 22.91
CA ASN A 335 2.19 13.29 23.55
C ASN A 335 1.05 14.27 23.22
N ILE A 336 0.15 13.96 22.27
CA ILE A 336 -0.99 14.84 21.91
C ILE A 336 -2.04 14.81 23.03
N SER A 337 -2.35 15.96 23.60
CA SER A 337 -3.32 16.08 24.70
C SER A 337 -3.91 17.49 24.80
N CYS A 338 -4.99 17.61 25.57
CA CYS A 338 -5.54 18.87 26.03
C CYS A 338 -4.82 19.45 27.27
N LEU A 339 -3.88 18.70 27.85
CA LEU A 339 -3.09 19.14 29.01
C LEU A 339 -2.04 20.18 28.64
N LEU A 340 -1.70 21.04 29.59
CA LEU A 340 -0.63 22.04 29.46
C LEU A 340 0.71 21.33 29.21
N LYS A 341 1.48 21.82 28.23
CA LYS A 341 2.81 21.27 27.95
C LYS A 341 3.81 21.68 29.04
N THR A 342 3.69 22.92 29.50
CA THR A 342 4.54 23.49 30.56
C THR A 342 3.72 23.86 31.79
N PRO A 343 3.82 23.12 32.91
CA PRO A 343 3.14 23.48 34.15
C PRO A 343 3.50 24.89 34.61
N GLY A 344 2.48 25.69 34.93
CA GLY A 344 2.66 27.05 35.46
C GLY A 344 2.86 28.15 34.41
N VAL A 345 2.97 27.80 33.13
CA VAL A 345 2.94 28.78 32.03
C VAL A 345 1.49 28.96 31.60
N VAL A 346 1.02 30.21 31.55
CA VAL A 346 -0.25 30.56 30.91
C VAL A 346 -0.07 30.43 29.40
N GLU A 347 -0.12 29.20 28.90
CA GLU A 347 -0.21 28.94 27.48
C GLU A 347 -1.63 29.33 27.03
N ASN A 348 -1.76 30.04 25.91
CA ASN A 348 -3.05 30.24 25.26
C ASN A 348 -3.54 28.87 24.77
N HIS A 349 -4.18 28.08 25.64
CA HIS A 349 -4.72 26.80 25.25
C HIS A 349 -5.87 27.03 24.27
N GLY A 350 -5.78 26.46 23.07
CA GLY A 350 -6.84 26.51 22.06
C GLY A 350 -8.17 25.90 22.51
N TYR A 351 -8.16 25.17 23.63
CA TYR A 351 -9.32 24.45 24.16
C TYR A 351 -10.26 25.30 24.99
N PHE A 352 -9.79 26.19 25.88
CA PHE A 352 -10.67 27.02 26.71
C PHE A 352 -10.40 28.51 26.45
N LEU A 353 -11.27 29.18 25.71
CA LEU A 353 -11.10 30.61 25.43
C LEU A 353 -11.64 31.43 26.61
N ASN A 354 -10.75 32.14 27.32
CA ASN A 354 -11.07 32.96 28.49
C ASN A 354 -11.87 32.22 29.58
N PRO A 355 -11.34 31.14 30.18
CA PRO A 355 -12.08 30.28 31.11
C PRO A 355 -12.68 31.06 32.30
N SER A 356 -12.05 32.14 32.76
CA SER A 356 -12.58 33.00 33.84
C SER A 356 -13.80 33.83 33.44
N ARG A 357 -14.12 33.91 32.14
CA ARG A 357 -15.28 34.64 31.58
C ARG A 357 -16.33 33.71 30.97
N SER A 358 -16.00 32.43 30.77
CA SER A 358 -16.93 31.43 30.24
C SER A 358 -17.98 31.05 31.27
N SER A 359 -19.21 30.84 30.81
CA SER A 359 -20.27 30.30 31.65
C SER A 359 -20.00 28.83 32.01
N PRO A 360 -20.54 28.31 33.14
CA PRO A 360 -20.42 26.90 33.49
C PRO A 360 -20.96 25.94 32.42
N GLN A 361 -21.93 26.38 31.61
CA GLN A 361 -22.48 25.58 30.53
C GLN A 361 -21.52 25.47 29.34
N GLU A 362 -20.88 26.57 28.94
CA GLU A 362 -19.87 26.57 27.87
C GLU A 362 -18.68 25.70 28.25
N ILE A 363 -18.22 25.76 29.50
CA ILE A 363 -17.13 24.91 30.01
C ILE A 363 -17.51 23.44 29.88
N LYS A 364 -18.71 23.04 30.33
CA LYS A 364 -19.18 21.65 30.24
C LYS A 364 -19.30 21.13 28.81
N VAL A 365 -19.77 21.97 27.87
CA VAL A 365 -19.85 21.60 26.45
C VAL A 365 -18.45 21.36 25.90
N GLN A 366 -17.50 22.22 26.25
CA GLN A 366 -16.12 22.09 25.81
C GLN A 366 -15.43 20.85 26.40
N GLU A 367 -15.62 20.57 27.68
CA GLU A 367 -15.16 19.33 28.32
C GLU A 367 -15.73 18.09 27.64
N ALA A 368 -17.03 18.08 27.35
CA ALA A 368 -17.68 16.96 26.65
C ALA A 368 -17.08 16.73 25.25
N ASN A 369 -16.80 17.81 24.50
CA ASN A 369 -16.14 17.73 23.19
C ASN A 369 -14.73 17.14 23.33
N ILE A 370 -13.92 17.62 24.28
CA ILE A 370 -12.57 17.11 24.53
C ILE A 370 -12.63 15.62 24.87
N HIS A 371 -13.55 15.20 25.76
CA HIS A 371 -13.71 13.79 26.11
C HIS A 371 -14.09 12.91 24.92
N GLN A 372 -14.94 13.41 24.01
CA GLN A 372 -15.27 12.68 22.79
C GLN A 372 -14.04 12.49 21.89
N PHE A 373 -13.26 13.54 21.65
CA PHE A 373 -12.04 13.45 20.86
C PHE A 373 -10.98 12.56 21.52
N MET A 374 -10.79 12.65 22.84
CA MET A 374 -9.91 11.76 23.61
C MET A 374 -10.33 10.30 23.47
N ALA A 375 -11.63 9.99 23.58
CA ALA A 375 -12.14 8.63 23.45
C ALA A 375 -11.86 8.03 22.06
N GLN A 376 -12.07 8.82 21.00
CA GLN A 376 -11.74 8.43 19.63
C GLN A 376 -10.23 8.27 19.44
N PHE A 377 -9.44 9.19 19.98
CA PHE A 377 -7.99 9.20 19.89
C PHE A 377 -7.36 7.96 20.56
N HIS A 378 -7.78 7.67 21.80
CA HIS A 378 -7.35 6.46 22.51
C HIS A 378 -7.78 5.19 21.81
N GLU A 379 -8.92 5.17 21.13
CA GLU A 379 -9.33 4.03 20.32
C GLU A 379 -8.37 3.79 19.15
N LYS A 380 -7.94 4.83 18.43
CA LYS A 380 -6.95 4.72 17.36
C LYS A 380 -5.60 4.19 17.87
N ILE A 381 -5.07 4.75 18.97
CA ILE A 381 -3.80 4.27 19.57
C ILE A 381 -3.91 2.81 20.00
N TYR A 382 -4.99 2.45 20.70
CA TYR A 382 -5.25 1.06 21.09
C TYR A 382 -5.27 0.13 19.87
N GLN A 383 -5.93 0.54 18.79
CA GLN A 383 -5.99 -0.26 17.56
C GLN A 383 -4.62 -0.42 16.92
N MET A 384 -3.79 0.63 16.86
CA MET A 384 -2.40 0.53 16.37
C MET A 384 -1.60 -0.50 17.18
N LEU A 385 -1.59 -0.37 18.52
CA LEU A 385 -0.87 -1.30 19.38
C LEU A 385 -1.40 -2.73 19.25
N LYS A 386 -2.73 -2.88 19.16
CA LYS A 386 -3.36 -4.19 18.96
C LYS A 386 -2.97 -4.83 17.65
N ASN A 387 -2.97 -4.07 16.54
CA ASN A 387 -2.57 -4.56 15.23
C ASN A 387 -1.13 -5.13 15.31
N LEU A 388 -0.18 -4.33 15.83
CA LEU A 388 1.22 -4.71 15.97
C LEU A 388 1.43 -5.96 16.84
N LEU A 389 0.70 -6.07 17.95
CA LEU A 389 0.77 -7.23 18.85
C LEU A 389 0.21 -8.53 18.23
N GLN A 390 -0.68 -8.41 17.24
CA GLN A 390 -1.38 -9.54 16.61
C GLN A 390 -0.80 -9.94 15.26
N LEU A 391 0.02 -9.09 14.65
CA LEU A 391 0.45 -9.25 13.26
C LEU A 391 1.47 -10.36 13.05
N SER A 392 2.57 -10.36 13.83
CA SER A 392 3.59 -11.40 13.78
C SER A 392 4.31 -11.54 15.12
N PRO A 393 4.97 -12.69 15.41
CA PRO A 393 5.78 -12.86 16.61
C PRO A 393 6.91 -11.83 16.73
N GLU A 394 7.53 -11.45 15.60
CA GLU A 394 8.62 -10.47 15.60
C GLU A 394 8.09 -9.07 15.88
N THR A 395 7.05 -8.62 15.16
CA THR A 395 6.41 -7.32 15.41
C THR A 395 5.93 -7.20 16.85
N LYS A 396 5.35 -8.27 17.39
CA LYS A 396 4.92 -8.37 18.79
C LYS A 396 6.12 -8.21 19.75
N HIS A 397 7.23 -8.90 19.49
CA HIS A 397 8.44 -8.77 20.29
C HIS A 397 8.98 -7.33 20.25
N CYS A 398 9.12 -6.74 19.06
CA CYS A 398 9.63 -5.38 18.89
C CYS A 398 8.78 -4.34 19.65
N ILE A 399 7.45 -4.40 19.55
CA ILE A 399 6.57 -3.44 20.24
C ILE A 399 6.57 -3.66 21.76
N LEU A 400 6.63 -4.90 22.24
CA LEU A 400 6.73 -5.17 23.67
C LEU A 400 8.10 -4.75 24.24
N SER A 401 9.18 -4.98 23.50
CA SER A 401 10.52 -4.47 23.81
C SER A 401 10.53 -2.94 23.87
N TRP A 402 9.91 -2.27 22.90
CA TRP A 402 9.76 -0.82 22.89
C TRP A 402 9.02 -0.33 24.15
N LEU A 403 7.89 -0.95 24.50
CA LEU A 403 7.12 -0.62 25.70
C LEU A 403 7.95 -0.84 26.98
N GLY A 404 8.58 -2.00 27.13
CA GLY A 404 9.39 -2.34 28.30
C GLY A 404 10.58 -1.39 28.49
N ASN A 405 11.30 -1.07 27.41
CA ASN A 405 12.41 -0.13 27.44
C ASN A 405 11.93 1.31 27.71
N CYS A 406 10.83 1.74 27.08
CA CYS A 406 10.21 3.06 27.31
C CYS A 406 9.87 3.26 28.79
N LEU A 407 9.21 2.27 29.40
CA LEU A 407 8.85 2.31 30.81
C LEU A 407 10.09 2.34 31.72
N HIS A 408 11.11 1.55 31.37
CA HIS A 408 12.35 1.51 32.14
C HIS A 408 13.14 2.83 32.08
N ALA A 409 13.32 3.41 30.89
CA ALA A 409 13.98 4.70 30.69
C ALA A 409 13.28 5.84 31.46
N ASN A 410 11.98 5.71 31.67
CA ASN A 410 11.14 6.67 32.39
C ASN A 410 10.91 6.31 33.87
N ALA A 411 11.54 5.28 34.41
CA ALA A 411 11.36 4.86 35.81
C ALA A 411 11.73 5.96 36.83
N GLY A 412 12.58 6.91 36.44
CA GLY A 412 12.95 8.05 37.27
C GLY A 412 11.84 9.07 37.51
N ARG A 413 10.73 9.02 36.76
CA ARG A 413 9.58 9.94 36.90
C ARG A 413 8.96 9.93 38.30
N THR A 414 9.09 8.83 39.04
CA THR A 414 8.50 8.64 40.38
C THR A 414 9.43 8.99 41.53
N LYS A 415 10.65 9.48 41.23
CA LYS A 415 11.62 9.88 42.26
C LYS A 415 11.29 11.27 42.78
N ILE A 416 11.54 11.50 44.08
CA ILE A 416 11.22 12.77 44.76
C ILE A 416 11.83 14.00 44.06
N TRP A 417 13.05 13.88 43.53
CA TRP A 417 13.75 14.98 42.86
C TRP A 417 13.09 15.42 41.54
N ALA A 418 12.27 14.56 40.92
CA ALA A 418 11.53 14.87 39.69
C ALA A 418 10.61 16.09 39.86
N ASN A 419 10.09 16.29 41.08
CA ASN A 419 9.24 17.44 41.42
C ASN A 419 10.06 18.68 41.84
N GLN A 420 11.34 18.50 42.17
CA GLN A 420 12.22 19.57 42.65
C GLN A 420 13.02 20.23 41.52
N MET A 421 13.22 19.54 40.39
CA MET A 421 13.95 20.06 39.23
C MET A 421 13.15 19.89 37.93
N PRO A 422 12.13 20.73 37.69
CA PRO A 422 11.25 20.59 36.53
C PRO A 422 12.00 20.66 35.19
N GLU A 423 13.01 21.53 35.07
CA GLU A 423 13.79 21.68 33.82
C GLU A 423 14.51 20.39 33.43
N ILE A 424 15.18 19.75 34.39
CA ILE A 424 15.89 18.48 34.17
C ILE A 424 14.90 17.35 33.88
N PHE A 425 13.75 17.36 34.56
CA PHE A 425 12.68 16.40 34.30
C PHE A 425 12.21 16.44 32.84
N PHE A 426 11.92 17.63 32.30
CA PHE A 426 11.46 17.79 30.91
C PHE A 426 12.52 17.44 29.86
N GLN A 427 13.80 17.43 30.25
CA GLN A 427 14.90 17.04 29.36
C GLN A 427 15.13 15.53 29.34
N MET A 428 14.81 14.81 30.43
CA MET A 428 15.16 13.40 30.61
C MET A 428 13.98 12.43 30.46
N TYR A 429 12.74 12.89 30.67
CA TYR A 429 11.57 12.02 30.74
C TYR A 429 10.44 12.51 29.84
N ALA A 430 9.72 11.55 29.25
CA ALA A 430 8.51 11.83 28.51
C ALA A 430 7.46 12.50 29.41
N SER A 431 6.51 13.20 28.82
CA SER A 431 5.52 14.06 29.48
C SER A 431 4.42 13.28 30.20
N ASP A 432 3.61 14.00 30.99
CA ASP A 432 2.42 13.43 31.62
C ASP A 432 1.36 13.04 30.59
N ALA A 433 1.19 13.85 29.53
CA ALA A 433 0.30 13.56 28.41
C ALA A 433 0.65 12.22 27.76
N PHE A 434 1.95 11.99 27.49
CA PHE A 434 2.47 10.73 26.96
C PHE A 434 2.03 9.53 27.80
N PHE A 435 2.26 9.57 29.11
CA PHE A 435 1.97 8.45 29.99
C PHE A 435 0.49 8.22 30.24
N LEU A 436 -0.32 9.28 30.28
CA LEU A 436 -1.78 9.16 30.40
C LEU A 436 -2.38 8.50 29.17
N ASN A 437 -1.95 8.90 27.97
CA ASN A 437 -2.39 8.30 26.71
C ASN A 437 -1.92 6.85 26.57
N LEU A 438 -0.65 6.57 26.91
CA LEU A 438 -0.11 5.22 26.91
C LEU A 438 -0.88 4.32 27.89
N GLY A 439 -1.10 4.79 29.11
CA GLY A 439 -1.87 4.08 30.14
C GLY A 439 -3.30 3.78 29.68
N ALA A 440 -3.97 4.73 29.04
CA ALA A 440 -5.32 4.54 28.50
C ALA A 440 -5.38 3.47 27.40
N ALA A 441 -4.41 3.47 26.47
CA ALA A 441 -4.32 2.46 25.42
C ALA A 441 -4.01 1.05 25.99
N LEU A 442 -3.09 0.96 26.95
CA LEU A 442 -2.74 -0.28 27.63
C LEU A 442 -3.91 -0.84 28.47
N LEU A 443 -4.69 0.02 29.13
CA LEU A 443 -5.94 -0.36 29.81
C LEU A 443 -6.95 -0.98 28.85
N LYS A 444 -7.13 -0.39 27.65
CA LYS A 444 -7.99 -0.96 26.60
C LYS A 444 -7.49 -2.33 26.14
N LEU A 445 -6.18 -2.53 25.98
CA LEU A 445 -5.59 -3.85 25.69
C LEU A 445 -5.85 -4.87 26.80
N CYS A 446 -6.02 -4.42 28.05
CA CYS A 446 -6.34 -5.28 29.19
C CYS A 446 -7.82 -5.65 29.33
N GLN A 447 -8.71 -4.83 28.78
CA GLN A 447 -10.16 -5.00 28.92
C GLN A 447 -10.68 -6.41 28.58
N PRO A 448 -10.20 -7.12 27.53
CA PRO A 448 -10.71 -8.45 27.19
C PRO A 448 -10.50 -9.51 28.28
N PHE A 449 -9.48 -9.37 29.12
CA PHE A 449 -9.17 -10.36 30.18
C PHE A 449 -9.52 -9.87 31.59
N CYS A 450 -9.80 -8.58 31.79
CA CYS A 450 -10.23 -7.99 33.06
C CYS A 450 -11.75 -7.92 33.25
N LYS A 451 -12.56 -8.54 32.38
CA LYS A 451 -14.03 -8.58 32.56
C LYS A 451 -14.40 -9.26 33.89
N PRO A 452 -15.46 -8.85 34.59
CA PRO A 452 -15.93 -9.53 35.79
C PRO A 452 -16.08 -11.04 35.55
N ARG A 453 -15.48 -11.85 36.43
CA ARG A 453 -15.46 -13.34 36.35
C ARG A 453 -14.73 -13.91 35.12
N SER A 454 -13.84 -13.15 34.49
CA SER A 454 -12.99 -13.65 33.40
C SER A 454 -12.02 -14.73 33.90
N SER A 455 -12.14 -15.94 33.36
CA SER A 455 -11.18 -17.03 33.61
C SER A 455 -9.79 -16.72 33.07
N ARG A 456 -9.68 -15.84 32.07
CA ARG A 456 -8.39 -15.43 31.48
C ARG A 456 -7.51 -14.70 32.49
N LEU A 457 -8.09 -14.00 33.46
CA LEU A 457 -7.31 -13.33 34.51
C LEU A 457 -6.54 -14.34 35.38
N LEU A 458 -7.05 -15.56 35.54
CA LEU A 458 -6.37 -16.62 36.30
C LEU A 458 -5.09 -17.12 35.62
N THR A 459 -4.87 -16.75 34.35
CA THR A 459 -3.61 -17.06 33.63
C THR A 459 -2.49 -16.08 33.95
N PHE A 460 -2.77 -15.01 34.69
CA PHE A 460 -1.74 -14.09 35.18
C PHE A 460 -0.74 -14.80 36.07
N ASN A 461 0.56 -14.61 35.79
CA ASN A 461 1.62 -15.20 36.59
C ASN A 461 2.42 -14.12 37.37
N PRO A 462 2.24 -14.00 38.69
CA PRO A 462 2.88 -12.95 39.49
C PRO A 462 4.39 -13.13 39.64
N THR A 463 4.95 -14.30 39.30
CA THR A 463 6.41 -14.53 39.37
C THR A 463 7.17 -13.68 38.35
N TYR A 464 6.49 -13.09 37.36
CA TYR A 464 7.08 -12.19 36.37
C TYR A 464 7.85 -11.03 37.03
N CYS A 465 7.29 -10.43 38.06
CA CYS A 465 7.91 -9.29 38.76
C CYS A 465 9.12 -9.67 39.61
N ALA A 466 9.34 -10.97 39.86
CA ALA A 466 10.47 -11.47 40.65
C ALA A 466 11.65 -11.93 39.79
N LEU A 467 11.53 -11.86 38.45
CA LEU A 467 12.62 -12.17 37.54
C LEU A 467 13.74 -11.15 37.68
N LYS A 468 14.96 -11.65 37.84
CA LYS A 468 16.18 -10.84 37.79
C LYS A 468 16.47 -10.42 36.35
N GLU A 469 17.48 -9.57 36.19
CA GLU A 469 17.94 -9.12 34.88
C GLU A 469 18.27 -10.32 33.97
N LEU A 470 17.65 -10.33 32.79
CA LEU A 470 17.81 -11.30 31.71
C LEU A 470 18.47 -10.62 30.52
N ASP A 471 19.26 -11.37 29.76
CA ASP A 471 19.74 -10.91 28.45
C ASP A 471 18.61 -10.85 27.40
N ASP A 472 18.87 -10.20 26.25
CA ASP A 472 17.82 -9.92 25.26
C ASP A 472 17.26 -11.19 24.59
N GLU A 473 18.09 -12.22 24.38
CA GLU A 473 17.66 -13.50 23.81
C GLU A 473 16.77 -14.27 24.79
N GLU A 474 17.15 -14.33 26.06
CA GLU A 474 16.34 -14.92 27.12
C GLU A 474 15.00 -14.20 27.28
N ARG A 475 14.99 -12.87 27.17
CA ARG A 475 13.76 -12.07 27.23
C ARG A 475 12.81 -12.41 26.09
N LYS A 476 13.34 -12.56 24.88
CA LYS A 476 12.57 -12.97 23.70
C LYS A 476 11.98 -14.36 23.88
N ILE A 477 12.79 -15.33 24.31
CA ILE A 477 12.36 -16.73 24.53
C ILE A 477 11.31 -16.83 25.66
N LYS A 478 11.53 -16.11 26.77
CA LYS A 478 10.66 -16.18 27.95
C LYS A 478 9.44 -15.25 27.86
N ASN A 479 9.33 -14.39 26.85
CA ASN A 479 8.37 -13.27 26.77
C ASN A 479 8.43 -12.37 28.02
N VAL A 480 9.58 -11.72 28.24
CA VAL A 480 9.82 -10.84 29.39
C VAL A 480 10.43 -9.52 28.93
N HIS A 481 9.58 -8.58 28.55
CA HIS A 481 10.03 -7.31 27.98
C HIS A 481 10.21 -6.21 29.02
N MET A 482 9.48 -6.26 30.14
CA MET A 482 9.64 -5.28 31.21
C MET A 482 11.01 -5.40 31.87
N ARG A 483 11.62 -4.26 32.25
CA ARG A 483 12.96 -4.22 32.88
C ARG A 483 12.94 -3.53 34.24
N GLY A 484 13.83 -3.97 35.13
CA GLY A 484 14.10 -3.32 36.42
C GLY A 484 13.06 -3.55 37.52
N LEU A 485 12.11 -4.48 37.33
CA LEU A 485 11.10 -4.80 38.36
C LEU A 485 11.72 -5.42 39.62
N ASP A 486 12.84 -6.11 39.49
CA ASP A 486 13.62 -6.68 40.59
C ASP A 486 14.21 -5.64 41.54
N LYS A 487 14.32 -4.38 41.08
CA LYS A 487 14.81 -3.24 41.84
C LYS A 487 13.68 -2.47 42.53
N GLU A 488 12.42 -2.78 42.23
CA GLU A 488 11.26 -2.14 42.85
C GLU A 488 11.03 -2.64 44.27
N THR A 489 10.44 -1.79 45.10
CA THR A 489 10.14 -2.15 46.48
C THR A 489 8.95 -3.12 46.53
N CYS A 490 9.18 -4.33 47.04
CA CYS A 490 8.12 -5.31 47.23
C CYS A 490 7.31 -5.03 48.50
N LEU A 491 5.99 -5.27 48.45
CA LEU A 491 5.12 -5.22 49.64
C LEU A 491 5.54 -6.20 50.74
N ILE A 492 6.05 -7.36 50.33
CA ILE A 492 6.52 -8.42 51.23
C ILE A 492 7.89 -8.89 50.72
N PRO A 493 8.95 -8.92 51.55
CA PRO A 493 10.24 -9.46 51.18
C PRO A 493 10.13 -10.94 50.76
N ALA A 494 10.85 -11.33 49.70
CA ALA A 494 10.86 -12.71 49.24
C ALA A 494 11.56 -13.62 50.27
N VAL A 495 10.81 -14.56 50.86
CA VAL A 495 11.35 -15.53 51.84
C VAL A 495 11.94 -16.77 51.12
N ARG A 496 11.49 -17.05 49.89
CA ARG A 496 11.96 -18.16 49.03
C ARG A 496 11.91 -17.74 47.56
N GLU A 497 12.87 -18.20 46.75
CA GLU A 497 12.82 -17.98 45.30
C GLU A 497 11.64 -18.75 44.67
N PRO A 498 10.79 -18.08 43.87
CA PRO A 498 9.68 -18.73 43.20
C PRO A 498 10.16 -19.65 42.08
N LYS A 499 9.34 -20.64 41.71
CA LYS A 499 9.56 -21.41 40.49
C LYS A 499 9.09 -20.60 39.28
N PHE A 500 10.00 -20.32 38.36
CA PHE A 500 9.70 -19.59 37.14
C PHE A 500 9.20 -20.52 36.03
N PRO A 501 8.21 -20.09 35.22
CA PRO A 501 7.79 -20.82 34.02
C PRO A 501 8.84 -20.70 32.89
N GLN A 502 8.71 -21.54 31.86
CA GLN A 502 9.56 -21.46 30.65
C GLN A 502 9.28 -20.19 29.83
N SER A 503 8.03 -19.74 29.79
CA SER A 503 7.65 -18.47 29.17
C SER A 503 6.38 -17.91 29.81
N TYR A 504 6.19 -16.60 29.66
CA TYR A 504 5.02 -15.88 30.13
C TYR A 504 4.05 -15.62 28.99
N ASN A 505 2.78 -15.44 29.34
CA ASN A 505 1.72 -15.13 28.40
C ASN A 505 1.53 -13.62 28.25
N LEU A 506 0.88 -13.22 27.16
CA LEU A 506 0.59 -11.81 26.87
C LEU A 506 -0.31 -11.15 27.93
N VAL A 507 -1.17 -11.92 28.61
CA VAL A 507 -2.00 -11.40 29.70
C VAL A 507 -1.11 -10.88 30.83
N THR A 508 -0.07 -11.64 31.19
CA THR A 508 0.88 -11.26 32.23
C THR A 508 1.67 -10.03 31.83
N GLU A 509 2.23 -10.00 30.61
CA GLU A 509 2.98 -8.84 30.13
C GLU A 509 2.12 -7.59 30.06
N ASN A 510 0.94 -7.66 29.45
CA ASN A 510 0.06 -6.50 29.32
C ASN A 510 -0.36 -5.97 30.69
N LEU A 511 -0.71 -6.83 31.66
CA LEU A 511 -1.08 -6.39 33.01
C LEU A 511 0.07 -5.67 33.71
N VAL A 512 1.28 -6.22 33.63
CA VAL A 512 2.46 -5.63 34.30
C VAL A 512 2.85 -4.32 33.63
N LEU A 513 2.94 -4.27 32.30
CA LEU A 513 3.22 -3.05 31.54
C LEU A 513 2.18 -1.98 31.83
N THR A 514 0.89 -2.34 31.87
CA THR A 514 -0.20 -1.40 32.19
C THR A 514 -0.07 -0.87 33.61
N ALA A 515 0.11 -1.74 34.61
CA ALA A 515 0.24 -1.32 36.00
C ALA A 515 1.41 -0.36 36.21
N TYR A 516 2.56 -0.66 35.57
CA TYR A 516 3.74 0.19 35.67
C TYR A 516 3.58 1.51 34.91
N ALA A 517 2.95 1.50 33.73
CA ALA A 517 2.63 2.74 33.00
C ALA A 517 1.72 3.67 33.82
N LEU A 518 0.70 3.14 34.50
CA LEU A 518 -0.17 3.92 35.38
C LEU A 518 0.61 4.49 36.58
N TYR A 519 1.50 3.69 37.18
CA TYR A 519 2.37 4.14 38.27
C TYR A 519 3.27 5.31 37.85
N LEU A 520 3.88 5.24 36.66
CA LEU A 520 4.71 6.34 36.12
C LEU A 520 3.89 7.55 35.66
N GLY A 521 2.63 7.36 35.28
CA GLY A 521 1.74 8.41 34.78
C GLY A 521 1.13 9.29 35.86
N PHE A 522 0.66 8.70 36.97
CA PHE A 522 -0.10 9.41 38.01
C PHE A 522 0.76 10.01 39.15
N HIS A 523 2.06 10.23 38.93
CA HIS A 523 2.97 10.61 40.01
C HIS A 523 2.80 12.07 40.52
N ARG A 524 2.22 12.98 39.73
CA ARG A 524 2.01 14.37 40.18
C ARG A 524 0.67 14.49 40.91
N PRO A 525 0.65 14.80 42.22
CA PRO A 525 -0.58 14.90 43.03
C PRO A 525 -1.47 16.13 42.68
N GLY A 526 -1.25 16.78 41.54
CA GLY A 526 -2.08 17.86 41.01
C GLY A 526 -3.00 17.44 39.85
N ILE A 527 -2.89 16.21 39.35
CA ILE A 527 -3.75 15.68 38.28
C ILE A 527 -4.69 14.63 38.88
N VAL A 528 -5.56 15.09 39.77
CA VAL A 528 -6.83 14.40 40.03
C VAL A 528 -7.86 15.26 39.29
N VAL A 529 -8.34 14.74 38.16
CA VAL A 529 -9.53 15.29 37.48
C VAL A 529 -10.76 14.97 38.31
#